data_AF-A0A8J6I4K8-F1
#
_entry.id   AF-A0A8J6I4K8-F1
#
_cell.length_a   1.000
_cell.length_b   1.000
_cell.length_c   1.000
_cell.angle_alpha   90.00
_cell.angle_beta   90.00
_cell.angle_gamma   90.00
#
_symmetry.space_group_name_H-M   'P 1'
#
loop_
_entity.id
_entity.type
_entity.pdbx_description
1 polymer ?
#
loop_
_entity_poly.entity_id
_entity_poly.type
_entity_poly.pdbx_seq_one_letter_code
_entity_poly.pdbx_strand_id
1 'polypeptide(L)'
;MSTYPCPRCGTAADSVTGCPGCGRPADPLAVELTDLTRRIQELAREISDMEQRVRVLGAERNNLLGRHNALLRQFRARQSTEAAGTVTASVAPPPSPPPDPAPAAPPPVRPASVQNLLLTLGGVLLGIAAIVFVAVAWQAFGLAGRAVLLLGVAGLLLLMPALLLRRRLIATAETLAAVGMLLIPLDGYAARIAGLGTSLSAAGYGAAVFATSAALAAGYAAVTRLRSPWFAALLTVQPIAPLIAWYLGLSAAGWSLAFTVTAAVNLVLVWPLLRGQSSGTPRYLTVLRALALILGTLGVLWAGILGLAPLASSTESVALRGAGAVLAAGAVPGLAAVAARGVIRGLLAAASTVAIVVVSMRLTWLAFPDLRLFALVTTGAVLIVLATLLRGPVRVGALIATGTADTVIGLLTAGLAVGTLQSSIGTALPVWQTGADGYTERVVELGRADWQLPAAIGLAVLAALLVAGRGLEPVRWVDVALVGAALLALVAPVCLESPYWMVLTVAGVMAFALGLWSLRVARIGSPAVALLWAGAGMLLGLYALAVCLADSAATVIGLWTIVGIGKILAIRGYRTPGPIG
;
A
#
# COMPACT_ATOMS: atom_id res chain seq x y z
N MET A 1 -33.31 16.13 -43.55
CA MET A 1 -34.18 15.11 -44.15
C MET A 1 -33.38 13.82 -44.23
N SER A 2 -33.72 12.85 -43.37
CA SER A 2 -33.08 11.53 -43.41
C SER A 2 -33.93 10.62 -44.29
N THR A 3 -33.29 9.89 -45.20
CA THR A 3 -33.95 8.89 -46.03
C THR A 3 -33.73 7.51 -45.43
N TYR A 4 -34.79 6.70 -45.43
CA TYR A 4 -34.75 5.33 -44.93
C TYR A 4 -35.42 4.38 -45.94
N PRO A 5 -34.98 3.12 -46.05
CA PRO A 5 -35.61 2.16 -46.95
C PRO A 5 -37.01 1.80 -46.43
N CYS A 6 -38.05 1.96 -47.26
CA CYS A 6 -39.41 1.65 -46.87
C CYS A 6 -39.57 0.13 -46.60
N PRO A 7 -40.09 -0.30 -45.43
CA PRO A 7 -40.23 -1.72 -45.10
C PRO A 7 -41.24 -2.47 -45.96
N ARG A 8 -42.13 -1.75 -46.69
CA ARG A 8 -43.15 -2.38 -47.53
C ARG A 8 -42.68 -2.65 -48.96
N CYS A 9 -41.93 -1.72 -49.55
CA CYS A 9 -41.59 -1.75 -50.98
C CYS A 9 -40.10 -1.47 -51.27
N GLY A 10 -39.28 -1.25 -50.24
CA GLY A 10 -37.84 -1.01 -50.35
C GLY A 10 -37.43 0.35 -50.90
N THR A 11 -38.36 1.17 -51.41
CA THR A 11 -38.05 2.49 -51.98
C THR A 11 -37.60 3.46 -50.89
N ALA A 12 -36.64 4.34 -51.20
CA ALA A 12 -36.16 5.36 -50.26
C ALA A 12 -37.31 6.31 -49.89
N ALA A 13 -37.69 6.29 -48.63
CA ALA A 13 -38.74 7.13 -48.05
C ALA A 13 -38.11 8.32 -47.31
N ASP A 14 -38.81 9.46 -47.32
CA ASP A 14 -38.39 10.63 -46.55
C ASP A 14 -38.98 10.56 -45.14
N SER A 15 -38.15 10.88 -44.15
CA SER A 15 -38.52 11.10 -42.75
C SER A 15 -39.73 12.03 -42.51
N VAL A 16 -40.05 12.94 -43.43
CA VAL A 16 -41.12 13.95 -43.28
C VAL A 16 -42.34 13.64 -44.16
N THR A 17 -42.12 13.31 -45.43
CA THR A 17 -43.22 13.13 -46.40
C THR A 17 -43.64 11.67 -46.59
N GLY A 18 -42.88 10.71 -46.05
CA GLY A 18 -43.16 9.28 -46.18
C GLY A 18 -42.62 8.67 -47.49
N CYS A 19 -43.13 7.51 -47.86
CA CYS A 19 -42.64 6.75 -49.01
C CYS A 19 -43.34 7.18 -50.33
N PRO A 20 -42.63 7.70 -51.32
CA PRO A 20 -43.22 8.12 -52.59
C PRO A 20 -43.66 6.94 -53.48
N GLY A 21 -43.14 5.73 -53.25
CA GLY A 21 -43.45 4.54 -54.06
C GLY A 21 -44.79 3.89 -53.70
N CYS A 22 -45.08 3.73 -52.41
CA CYS A 22 -46.30 3.04 -51.94
C CYS A 22 -47.26 3.93 -51.15
N GLY A 23 -46.95 5.23 -51.01
CA GLY A 23 -47.78 6.21 -50.29
C GLY A 23 -47.85 6.01 -48.77
N ARG A 24 -46.98 5.18 -48.19
CA ARG A 24 -46.97 4.94 -46.73
C ARG A 24 -46.45 6.19 -46.00
N PRO A 25 -47.11 6.66 -44.92
CA PRO A 25 -46.62 7.78 -44.13
C PRO A 25 -45.28 7.46 -43.46
N ALA A 26 -44.56 8.50 -43.03
CA ALA A 26 -43.27 8.37 -42.37
C ALA A 26 -43.37 7.47 -41.12
N ASP A 27 -42.43 6.54 -41.00
CA ASP A 27 -42.38 5.56 -39.92
C ASP A 27 -41.25 5.95 -38.95
N PRO A 28 -41.58 6.47 -37.74
CA PRO A 28 -40.59 7.03 -36.84
C PRO A 28 -39.57 5.99 -36.36
N LEU A 29 -39.99 4.72 -36.21
CA LEU A 29 -39.10 3.64 -35.78
C LEU A 29 -38.09 3.26 -36.86
N ALA A 30 -38.51 3.28 -38.13
CA ALA A 30 -37.60 3.00 -39.24
C ALA A 30 -36.55 4.11 -39.42
N VAL A 31 -36.93 5.37 -39.19
CA VAL A 31 -36.00 6.51 -39.17
C VAL A 31 -34.98 6.35 -38.04
N GLU A 32 -35.44 6.13 -36.80
CA GLU A 32 -34.57 5.96 -35.64
C GLU A 32 -33.58 4.79 -35.81
N LEU A 33 -34.04 3.66 -36.35
CA LEU A 33 -33.20 2.50 -36.62
C LEU A 33 -32.10 2.82 -37.65
N THR A 34 -32.42 3.58 -38.72
CA THR A 34 -31.40 3.99 -39.70
C THR A 34 -30.37 4.96 -39.13
N ASP A 35 -30.78 5.87 -38.26
CA ASP A 35 -29.87 6.80 -37.60
C ASP A 35 -28.96 6.07 -36.59
N LEU A 36 -29.51 5.15 -35.80
CA LEU A 36 -28.71 4.28 -34.93
C LEU A 36 -27.72 3.42 -35.72
N THR A 37 -28.15 2.84 -36.84
CA THR A 37 -27.27 2.05 -37.70
C THR A 37 -26.13 2.90 -38.26
N ARG A 38 -26.42 4.12 -38.70
CA ARG A 38 -25.40 5.08 -39.16
C ARG A 38 -24.40 5.39 -38.03
N ARG A 39 -24.89 5.63 -36.81
CA ARG A 39 -24.04 5.95 -35.66
C ARG A 39 -23.14 4.78 -35.24
N ILE A 40 -23.66 3.55 -35.27
CA ILE A 40 -22.87 2.34 -35.02
C ILE A 40 -21.76 2.18 -36.06
N GLN A 41 -22.05 2.41 -37.34
CA GLN A 41 -21.05 2.33 -38.40
C GLN A 41 -19.97 3.43 -38.27
N GLU A 42 -20.35 4.63 -37.85
CA GLU A 42 -19.41 5.72 -37.58
C GLU A 42 -18.44 5.36 -36.44
N LEU A 43 -18.97 4.89 -35.31
CA LEU A 43 -18.17 4.45 -34.17
C LEU A 43 -17.25 3.26 -34.53
N ALA A 44 -17.73 2.32 -35.34
CA ALA A 44 -16.92 1.19 -35.79
C ALA A 44 -15.71 1.65 -36.63
N ARG A 45 -15.89 2.69 -37.48
CA ARG A 45 -14.78 3.30 -38.23
C ARG A 45 -13.81 3.99 -37.30
N GLU A 46 -14.29 4.75 -36.32
CA GLU A 46 -13.44 5.45 -35.34
C GLU A 46 -12.59 4.47 -34.52
N ILE A 47 -13.17 3.36 -34.06
CA ILE A 47 -12.44 2.29 -33.36
C ILE A 47 -11.34 1.71 -34.27
N SER A 48 -11.68 1.42 -35.53
CA SER A 48 -10.70 0.85 -36.47
C SER A 48 -9.52 1.80 -36.77
N ASP A 49 -9.76 3.12 -36.80
CA ASP A 49 -8.73 4.14 -36.95
C ASP A 49 -7.85 4.24 -35.70
N MET A 50 -8.45 4.23 -34.51
CA MET A 50 -7.69 4.22 -33.25
C MET A 50 -6.78 3.00 -33.13
N GLU A 51 -7.27 1.81 -33.51
CA GLU A 51 -6.45 0.60 -33.54
C GLU A 51 -5.26 0.72 -34.51
N GLN A 52 -5.46 1.33 -35.69
CA GLN A 52 -4.36 1.59 -36.63
C GLN A 52 -3.32 2.54 -36.02
N ARG A 53 -3.75 3.62 -35.37
CA ARG A 53 -2.86 4.57 -34.68
C ARG A 53 -2.03 3.89 -33.59
N VAL A 54 -2.66 3.04 -32.78
CA VAL A 54 -1.96 2.27 -31.73
C VAL A 54 -0.94 1.32 -32.34
N ARG A 55 -1.25 0.65 -33.46
CA ARG A 55 -0.29 -0.22 -34.16
C ARG A 55 0.93 0.56 -34.68
N VAL A 56 0.71 1.71 -35.29
CA VAL A 56 1.79 2.57 -35.81
C VAL A 56 2.71 3.06 -34.69
N LEU A 57 2.13 3.64 -33.63
CA LEU A 57 2.90 4.12 -32.47
C LEU A 57 3.64 2.98 -31.76
N GLY A 58 3.03 1.79 -31.68
CA GLY A 58 3.67 0.59 -31.13
C GLY A 58 4.89 0.15 -31.94
N ALA A 59 4.80 0.20 -33.27
CA ALA A 59 5.92 -0.12 -34.16
C ALA A 59 7.07 0.91 -34.01
N GLU A 60 6.74 2.20 -33.95
CA GLU A 60 7.72 3.27 -33.74
C GLU A 60 8.45 3.12 -32.40
N ARG A 61 7.69 2.90 -31.30
CA ARG A 61 8.27 2.65 -29.97
C ARG A 61 9.24 1.47 -29.99
N ASN A 62 8.88 0.37 -30.65
CA ASN A 62 9.73 -0.82 -30.73
C ASN A 62 11.02 -0.54 -31.53
N ASN A 63 10.94 0.28 -32.59
CA ASN A 63 12.12 0.72 -33.35
C ASN A 63 13.04 1.59 -32.47
N LEU A 64 12.49 2.54 -31.72
CA LEU A 64 13.26 3.39 -30.80
C LEU A 64 13.95 2.56 -29.70
N LEU A 65 13.25 1.59 -29.10
CA LEU A 65 13.86 0.67 -28.14
C LEU A 65 14.98 -0.17 -28.75
N GLY A 66 14.82 -0.62 -30.00
CA GLY A 66 15.86 -1.31 -30.76
C GLY A 66 17.12 -0.46 -30.95
N ARG A 67 16.94 0.80 -31.36
CA ARG A 67 18.05 1.77 -31.51
C ARG A 67 18.74 2.08 -30.19
N HIS A 68 17.97 2.32 -29.12
CA HIS A 68 18.51 2.55 -27.78
C HIS A 68 19.40 1.40 -27.31
N ASN A 69 18.92 0.16 -27.45
CA ASN A 69 19.68 -1.04 -27.08
C ASN A 69 20.93 -1.26 -27.97
N ALA A 70 20.89 -0.85 -29.24
CA ALA A 70 22.07 -0.86 -30.10
C ALA A 70 23.12 0.15 -29.63
N LEU A 71 22.71 1.38 -29.29
CA LEU A 71 23.60 2.41 -28.76
C LEU A 71 24.23 2.01 -27.41
N LEU A 72 23.44 1.44 -26.49
CA LEU A 72 23.97 0.92 -25.23
C LEU A 72 25.04 -0.16 -25.43
N ARG A 73 24.86 -1.04 -26.43
CA ARG A 73 25.87 -2.06 -26.78
C ARG A 73 27.15 -1.42 -27.31
N GLN A 74 27.03 -0.43 -28.19
CA GLN A 74 28.20 0.30 -28.71
C GLN A 74 28.93 1.06 -27.60
N PHE A 75 28.19 1.70 -26.68
CA PHE A 75 28.76 2.41 -25.55
C PHE A 75 29.56 1.48 -24.62
N ARG A 76 28.98 0.34 -24.25
CA ARG A 76 29.67 -0.68 -23.43
C ARG A 76 30.91 -1.24 -24.13
N ALA A 77 30.85 -1.47 -25.45
CA ALA A 77 32.00 -1.94 -26.22
C ALA A 77 33.16 -0.94 -26.19
N ARG A 78 32.88 0.37 -26.32
CA ARG A 78 33.90 1.43 -26.20
C ARG A 78 34.52 1.48 -24.81
N GLN A 79 33.70 1.39 -23.76
CA GLN A 79 34.22 1.37 -22.38
C GLN A 79 35.13 0.17 -22.12
N SER A 80 34.80 -1.02 -22.66
CA SER A 80 35.68 -2.18 -22.52
C SER A 80 37.00 -2.03 -23.27
N THR A 81 37.03 -1.35 -24.42
CA THR A 81 38.29 -1.06 -25.13
C THR A 81 39.13 0.01 -24.45
N GLU A 82 38.50 1.03 -23.85
CA GLU A 82 39.20 2.07 -23.07
C GLU A 82 39.80 1.50 -21.77
N ALA A 83 39.07 0.64 -21.06
CA ALA A 83 39.55 -0.04 -19.85
C ALA A 83 40.72 -1.01 -20.14
N ALA A 84 40.76 -1.62 -21.33
CA ALA A 84 41.90 -2.44 -21.76
C ALA A 84 43.13 -1.58 -22.14
N GLY A 85 42.93 -0.34 -22.59
CA GLY A 85 44.00 0.60 -22.96
C GLY A 85 44.67 1.32 -21.79
N THR A 86 44.12 1.24 -20.56
CA THR A 86 44.66 1.95 -19.38
C THR A 86 45.61 1.10 -18.52
N VAL A 87 45.88 -0.17 -18.88
CA VAL A 87 46.73 -1.10 -18.09
C VAL A 87 48.08 -1.38 -18.80
N THR A 88 48.71 -0.35 -19.36
CA THR A 88 50.13 -0.37 -19.72
C THR A 88 50.86 0.81 -19.08
N ALA A 89 50.98 0.76 -17.75
CA ALA A 89 51.94 1.57 -17.01
C ALA A 89 52.49 0.73 -15.83
N SER A 90 53.69 0.22 -16.04
CA SER A 90 54.69 -0.33 -15.11
C SER A 90 54.40 -0.23 -13.61
N VAL A 91 54.15 -1.36 -12.96
CA VAL A 91 54.63 -1.69 -11.60
C VAL A 91 54.87 -3.21 -11.55
N ALA A 92 56.07 -3.63 -11.14
CA ALA A 92 56.44 -5.05 -11.00
C ALA A 92 55.65 -5.74 -9.87
N PRO A 93 55.11 -6.96 -10.07
CA PRO A 93 54.35 -7.66 -9.04
C PRO A 93 55.25 -8.53 -8.13
N PRO A 94 54.96 -8.63 -6.82
CA PRO A 94 55.53 -9.66 -5.95
C PRO A 94 54.93 -11.05 -6.28
N PRO A 95 55.60 -12.16 -5.92
CA PRO A 95 55.17 -13.50 -6.33
C PRO A 95 53.85 -13.91 -5.64
N SER A 96 52.86 -14.27 -6.45
CA SER A 96 51.53 -14.72 -6.02
C SER A 96 51.41 -16.26 -5.95
N PRO A 97 50.55 -16.78 -5.04
CA PRO A 97 50.30 -18.22 -4.82
C PRO A 97 49.59 -18.92 -6.02
N PRO A 98 49.51 -20.27 -6.04
CA PRO A 98 49.03 -21.03 -7.21
C PRO A 98 47.57 -20.70 -7.60
N PRO A 99 47.23 -20.81 -8.90
CA PRO A 99 45.95 -20.36 -9.43
C PRO A 99 44.79 -21.28 -9.05
N ASP A 100 43.70 -20.66 -8.60
CA ASP A 100 42.37 -21.30 -8.53
C ASP A 100 41.86 -21.65 -9.94
N PRO A 101 41.08 -22.74 -10.09
CA PRO A 101 40.57 -23.17 -11.38
C PRO A 101 39.61 -22.13 -11.98
N ALA A 102 39.81 -21.82 -13.26
CA ALA A 102 39.03 -20.86 -14.02
C ALA A 102 37.51 -21.16 -13.97
N PRO A 103 36.64 -20.13 -13.94
CA PRO A 103 35.20 -20.33 -13.99
C PRO A 103 34.79 -21.03 -15.29
N ALA A 104 34.07 -22.14 -15.16
CA ALA A 104 33.57 -22.93 -16.27
C ALA A 104 32.76 -22.06 -17.25
N ALA A 105 33.06 -22.18 -18.54
CA ALA A 105 32.33 -21.52 -19.61
C ALA A 105 30.82 -21.80 -19.50
N PRO A 106 29.95 -20.82 -19.83
CA PRO A 106 28.51 -21.02 -19.83
C PRO A 106 28.15 -22.19 -20.77
N PRO A 107 27.28 -23.12 -20.36
CA PRO A 107 26.95 -24.29 -21.17
C PRO A 107 26.26 -23.85 -22.48
N PRO A 108 26.54 -24.53 -23.60
CA PRO A 108 25.87 -24.26 -24.86
C PRO A 108 24.35 -24.48 -24.74
N VAL A 109 23.58 -23.62 -25.41
CA VAL A 109 22.12 -23.69 -25.48
C VAL A 109 21.74 -25.01 -26.16
N ARG A 110 21.25 -25.98 -25.36
CA ARG A 110 20.90 -27.33 -25.83
C ARG A 110 19.58 -27.34 -26.64
N PRO A 111 19.40 -28.26 -27.60
CA PRO A 111 18.16 -28.45 -28.38
C PRO A 111 16.90 -28.82 -27.56
N ALA A 112 17.03 -29.06 -26.25
CA ALA A 112 15.92 -29.35 -25.35
C ALA A 112 14.91 -28.18 -25.20
N SER A 113 15.28 -26.96 -25.59
CA SER A 113 14.37 -25.81 -25.59
C SER A 113 13.28 -25.92 -26.66
N VAL A 114 13.63 -26.37 -27.88
CA VAL A 114 12.68 -26.48 -29.00
C VAL A 114 11.66 -27.59 -28.76
N GLN A 115 12.11 -28.75 -28.25
CA GLN A 115 11.22 -29.86 -27.92
C GLN A 115 10.24 -29.50 -26.79
N ASN A 116 10.73 -28.82 -25.74
CA ASN A 116 9.85 -28.33 -24.68
C ASN A 116 8.88 -27.25 -25.20
N LEU A 117 9.32 -26.40 -26.12
CA LEU A 117 8.46 -25.39 -26.76
C LEU A 117 7.36 -26.03 -27.61
N LEU A 118 7.70 -27.03 -28.43
CA LEU A 118 6.72 -27.77 -29.24
C LEU A 118 5.75 -28.58 -28.36
N LEU A 119 6.23 -29.14 -27.25
CA LEU A 119 5.39 -29.88 -26.31
C LEU A 119 4.44 -28.95 -25.54
N THR A 120 4.91 -27.80 -25.07
CA THR A 120 4.04 -26.81 -24.42
C THR A 120 3.05 -26.21 -25.40
N LEU A 121 3.49 -25.92 -26.63
CA LEU A 121 2.62 -25.41 -27.70
C LEU A 121 1.55 -26.45 -28.07
N GLY A 122 1.91 -27.74 -28.16
CA GLY A 122 0.95 -28.83 -28.34
C GLY A 122 -0.06 -28.94 -27.20
N GLY A 123 0.39 -28.83 -25.95
CA GLY A 123 -0.51 -28.80 -24.78
C GLY A 123 -1.45 -27.59 -24.77
N VAL A 124 -0.95 -26.40 -25.15
CA VAL A 124 -1.75 -25.18 -25.27
C VAL A 124 -2.76 -25.30 -26.40
N LEU A 125 -2.35 -25.79 -27.58
CA LEU A 125 -3.25 -26.03 -28.70
C LEU A 125 -4.33 -27.05 -28.34
N LEU A 126 -3.99 -28.11 -27.61
CA LEU A 126 -4.97 -29.09 -27.14
C LEU A 126 -5.95 -28.48 -26.13
N GLY A 127 -5.47 -27.61 -25.23
CA GLY A 127 -6.33 -26.85 -24.31
C GLY A 127 -7.28 -25.89 -25.04
N ILE A 128 -6.79 -25.15 -26.04
CA ILE A 128 -7.61 -24.29 -26.90
C ILE A 128 -8.63 -25.13 -27.68
N ALA A 129 -8.20 -26.26 -28.25
CA ALA A 129 -9.08 -27.18 -28.96
C ALA A 129 -10.18 -27.71 -28.03
N ALA A 130 -9.87 -28.04 -26.77
CA ALA A 130 -10.87 -28.45 -25.79
C ALA A 130 -11.89 -27.33 -25.50
N ILE A 131 -11.45 -26.08 -25.34
CA ILE A 131 -12.35 -24.93 -25.14
C ILE A 131 -13.28 -24.76 -26.36
N VAL A 132 -12.72 -24.76 -27.57
CA VAL A 132 -13.51 -24.63 -28.82
C VAL A 132 -14.45 -25.82 -28.99
N PHE A 133 -13.99 -27.03 -28.68
CA PHE A 133 -14.81 -28.23 -28.72
C PHE A 133 -16.00 -28.13 -27.75
N VAL A 134 -15.79 -27.69 -26.51
CA VAL A 134 -16.89 -27.45 -25.56
C VAL A 134 -17.89 -26.42 -26.12
N ALA A 135 -17.40 -25.36 -26.78
CA ALA A 135 -18.27 -24.35 -27.39
C ALA A 135 -19.05 -24.85 -28.61
N VAL A 136 -18.42 -25.66 -29.48
CA VAL A 136 -18.98 -26.10 -30.77
C VAL A 136 -19.76 -27.41 -30.66
N ALA A 137 -19.23 -28.41 -29.92
CA ALA A 137 -19.87 -29.72 -29.75
C ALA A 137 -21.23 -29.61 -29.04
N TRP A 138 -21.45 -28.53 -28.31
CA TRP A 138 -22.74 -28.24 -27.68
C TRP A 138 -23.88 -28.11 -28.69
N GLN A 139 -23.62 -27.57 -29.89
CA GLN A 139 -24.64 -27.40 -30.94
C GLN A 139 -25.06 -28.73 -31.59
N ALA A 140 -24.24 -29.79 -31.49
CA ALA A 140 -24.39 -31.01 -32.30
C ALA A 140 -24.99 -32.22 -31.57
N PHE A 141 -24.86 -32.33 -30.24
CA PHE A 141 -25.28 -33.53 -29.48
C PHE A 141 -26.46 -33.27 -28.54
N GLY A 142 -27.32 -34.28 -28.31
CA GLY A 142 -28.36 -34.25 -27.26
C GLY A 142 -27.78 -34.40 -25.83
N LEU A 143 -28.57 -34.11 -24.78
CA LEU A 143 -28.11 -34.10 -23.38
C LEU A 143 -27.33 -35.37 -22.96
N ALA A 144 -27.82 -36.56 -23.32
CA ALA A 144 -27.18 -37.83 -22.98
C ALA A 144 -25.84 -38.04 -23.70
N GLY A 145 -25.76 -37.67 -24.98
CA GLY A 145 -24.52 -37.74 -25.75
C GLY A 145 -23.45 -36.78 -25.21
N ARG A 146 -23.85 -35.58 -24.79
CA ARG A 146 -22.95 -34.59 -24.16
C ARG A 146 -22.38 -35.11 -22.84
N ALA A 147 -23.20 -35.69 -21.98
CA ALA A 147 -22.76 -36.22 -20.69
C ALA A 147 -21.77 -37.37 -20.84
N VAL A 148 -22.05 -38.34 -21.72
CA VAL A 148 -21.15 -39.48 -21.99
C VAL A 148 -19.84 -39.01 -22.61
N LEU A 149 -19.89 -38.06 -23.54
CA LEU A 149 -18.71 -37.53 -24.21
C LEU A 149 -17.80 -36.75 -23.24
N LEU A 150 -18.36 -35.84 -22.44
CA LEU A 150 -17.59 -35.04 -21.48
C LEU A 150 -17.01 -35.93 -20.37
N LEU A 151 -17.83 -36.81 -19.79
CA LEU A 151 -17.39 -37.68 -18.69
C LEU A 151 -16.40 -38.76 -19.19
N GLY A 152 -16.58 -39.24 -20.42
CA GLY A 152 -15.66 -40.14 -21.10
C GLY A 152 -14.32 -39.49 -21.40
N VAL A 153 -14.30 -38.30 -22.01
CA VAL A 153 -13.07 -37.57 -22.36
C VAL A 153 -12.35 -37.09 -21.10
N ALA A 154 -13.05 -36.46 -20.15
CA ALA A 154 -12.47 -36.02 -18.88
C ALA A 154 -11.93 -37.22 -18.10
N GLY A 155 -12.70 -38.31 -18.01
CA GLY A 155 -12.27 -39.56 -17.38
C GLY A 155 -11.00 -40.11 -18.03
N LEU A 156 -10.94 -40.19 -19.36
CA LEU A 156 -9.78 -40.68 -20.08
C LEU A 156 -8.54 -39.80 -19.83
N LEU A 157 -8.68 -38.48 -19.84
CA LEU A 157 -7.58 -37.53 -19.58
C LEU A 157 -7.12 -37.52 -18.11
N LEU A 158 -7.97 -37.91 -17.16
CA LEU A 158 -7.61 -38.06 -15.74
C LEU A 158 -7.03 -39.43 -15.40
N LEU A 159 -7.47 -40.50 -16.07
CA LEU A 159 -6.95 -41.87 -15.88
C LEU A 159 -5.65 -42.13 -16.65
N MET A 160 -5.48 -41.57 -17.85
CA MET A 160 -4.27 -41.75 -18.67
C MET A 160 -2.97 -41.36 -17.95
N PRO A 161 -2.87 -40.20 -17.25
CA PRO A 161 -1.64 -39.81 -16.57
C PRO A 161 -1.23 -40.82 -15.48
N ALA A 162 -2.19 -41.42 -14.76
CA ALA A 162 -1.91 -42.47 -13.78
C ALA A 162 -1.34 -43.73 -14.42
N LEU A 163 -1.79 -44.09 -15.63
CA LEU A 163 -1.28 -45.21 -16.41
C LEU A 163 0.10 -44.90 -17.02
N LEU A 164 0.32 -43.67 -17.49
CA LEU A 164 1.58 -43.18 -18.06
C LEU A 164 2.69 -43.05 -17.01
N LEU A 165 2.33 -42.73 -15.76
CA LEU A 165 3.26 -42.76 -14.63
C LEU A 165 3.85 -44.15 -14.39
N ARG A 166 3.07 -45.22 -14.61
CA ARG A 166 3.59 -46.60 -14.56
C ARG A 166 4.62 -46.89 -15.65
N ARG A 167 4.59 -46.14 -16.76
CA ARG A 167 5.55 -46.25 -17.89
C ARG A 167 6.69 -45.23 -17.84
N ARG A 168 6.85 -44.49 -16.73
CA ARG A 168 7.87 -43.45 -16.50
C ARG A 168 7.85 -42.25 -17.49
N LEU A 169 6.72 -41.94 -18.12
CA LEU A 169 6.55 -40.80 -19.03
C LEU A 169 5.98 -39.56 -18.31
N ILE A 170 6.78 -38.93 -17.47
CA ILE A 170 6.34 -37.87 -16.54
C ILE A 170 5.91 -36.59 -17.28
N ALA A 171 6.64 -36.16 -18.31
CA ALA A 171 6.35 -34.90 -19.00
C ALA A 171 4.97 -34.91 -19.69
N THR A 172 4.61 -36.03 -20.33
CA THR A 172 3.31 -36.20 -20.98
C THR A 172 2.18 -36.38 -19.97
N ALA A 173 2.45 -37.02 -18.83
CA ALA A 173 1.49 -37.14 -17.74
C ALA A 173 1.17 -35.76 -17.14
N GLU A 174 2.15 -34.87 -16.98
CA GLU A 174 1.96 -33.50 -16.50
C GLU A 174 1.10 -32.66 -17.46
N THR A 175 1.33 -32.75 -18.76
CA THR A 175 0.54 -31.99 -19.75
C THR A 175 -0.89 -32.50 -19.84
N LEU A 176 -1.10 -33.82 -19.86
CA LEU A 176 -2.44 -34.40 -19.85
C LEU A 176 -3.19 -34.10 -18.55
N ALA A 177 -2.51 -34.16 -17.40
CA ALA A 177 -3.10 -33.75 -16.13
C ALA A 177 -3.46 -32.26 -16.12
N ALA A 178 -2.65 -31.39 -16.72
CA ALA A 178 -2.96 -29.96 -16.84
C ALA A 178 -4.26 -29.73 -17.65
N VAL A 179 -4.38 -30.41 -18.80
CA VAL A 179 -5.57 -30.32 -19.65
C VAL A 179 -6.79 -30.94 -18.95
N GLY A 180 -6.62 -32.07 -18.27
CA GLY A 180 -7.68 -32.69 -17.47
C GLY A 180 -8.20 -31.78 -16.35
N MET A 181 -7.31 -31.07 -15.65
CA MET A 181 -7.71 -30.11 -14.62
C MET A 181 -8.39 -28.86 -15.18
N LEU A 182 -8.03 -28.43 -16.39
CA LEU A 182 -8.71 -27.33 -17.10
C LEU A 182 -10.14 -27.71 -17.49
N LEU A 183 -10.37 -28.97 -17.86
CA LEU A 183 -11.69 -29.46 -18.26
C LEU A 183 -12.70 -29.44 -17.10
N ILE A 184 -12.29 -29.63 -15.84
CA ILE A 184 -13.21 -29.67 -14.68
C ILE A 184 -14.07 -28.39 -14.55
N PRO A 185 -13.52 -27.17 -14.49
CA PRO A 185 -14.35 -25.96 -14.43
C PRO A 185 -15.13 -25.70 -15.73
N LEU A 186 -14.59 -26.10 -16.89
CA LEU A 186 -15.30 -26.02 -18.17
C LEU A 186 -16.53 -26.93 -18.18
N ASP A 187 -16.41 -28.16 -17.67
CA ASP A 187 -17.51 -29.11 -17.54
C ASP A 187 -18.55 -28.58 -16.56
N GLY A 188 -18.12 -27.93 -15.46
CA GLY A 188 -19.01 -27.23 -14.55
C GLY A 188 -19.81 -26.11 -15.24
N TYR A 189 -19.16 -25.30 -16.08
CA TYR A 189 -19.83 -24.26 -16.88
C TYR A 189 -20.79 -24.86 -17.92
N ALA A 190 -20.36 -25.91 -18.61
CA ALA A 190 -21.18 -26.62 -19.58
C ALA A 190 -22.43 -27.21 -18.92
N ALA A 191 -22.28 -27.82 -17.73
CA ALA A 191 -23.40 -28.32 -16.94
C ALA A 191 -24.36 -27.20 -16.52
N ARG A 192 -23.87 -25.99 -16.23
CA ARG A 192 -24.74 -24.82 -15.96
C ARG A 192 -25.62 -24.49 -17.15
N ILE A 193 -25.05 -24.46 -18.35
CA ILE A 193 -25.79 -24.20 -19.60
C ILE A 193 -26.78 -25.35 -19.87
N ALA A 194 -26.45 -26.58 -19.47
CA ALA A 194 -27.36 -27.73 -19.57
C ALA A 194 -28.56 -27.67 -18.59
N GLY A 195 -28.62 -26.68 -17.72
CA GLY A 195 -29.69 -26.50 -16.73
C GLY A 195 -29.35 -27.00 -15.33
N LEU A 196 -28.11 -27.42 -15.05
CA LEU A 196 -27.70 -27.84 -13.71
C LEU A 196 -27.60 -26.61 -12.77
N GLY A 197 -28.20 -26.73 -11.60
CA GLY A 197 -28.09 -25.73 -10.53
C GLY A 197 -28.78 -24.40 -10.85
N THR A 198 -29.74 -24.34 -11.78
CA THR A 198 -30.50 -23.13 -12.15
C THR A 198 -31.19 -22.44 -10.96
N SER A 199 -31.48 -23.17 -9.88
CA SER A 199 -31.98 -22.65 -8.60
C SER A 199 -30.95 -21.83 -7.82
N LEU A 200 -29.65 -22.02 -8.06
CA LEU A 200 -28.58 -21.23 -7.47
C LEU A 200 -28.28 -20.00 -8.33
N SER A 201 -27.94 -18.88 -7.69
CA SER A 201 -27.39 -17.74 -8.42
C SER A 201 -26.04 -18.09 -9.06
N ALA A 202 -25.65 -17.34 -10.10
CA ALA A 202 -24.44 -17.61 -10.87
C ALA A 202 -23.17 -17.67 -9.98
N ALA A 203 -23.10 -16.81 -8.95
CA ALA A 203 -21.97 -16.80 -8.02
C ALA A 203 -21.93 -18.01 -7.09
N GLY A 204 -23.09 -18.45 -6.57
CA GLY A 204 -23.17 -19.63 -5.71
C GLY A 204 -22.80 -20.91 -6.47
N TYR A 205 -23.28 -21.05 -7.70
CA TYR A 205 -22.91 -22.15 -8.57
C TYR A 205 -21.41 -22.11 -8.94
N GLY A 206 -20.90 -20.94 -9.32
CA GLY A 206 -19.48 -20.75 -9.61
C GLY A 206 -18.59 -21.12 -8.42
N ALA A 207 -18.93 -20.68 -7.20
CA ALA A 207 -18.21 -21.03 -5.99
C ALA A 207 -18.15 -22.55 -5.78
N ALA A 208 -19.26 -23.25 -6.00
CA ALA A 208 -19.31 -24.71 -5.90
C ALA A 208 -18.40 -25.39 -6.93
N VAL A 209 -18.45 -24.95 -8.20
CA VAL A 209 -17.59 -25.49 -9.28
C VAL A 209 -16.10 -25.26 -8.99
N PHE A 210 -15.72 -24.08 -8.51
CA PHE A 210 -14.33 -23.80 -8.15
C PHE A 210 -13.89 -24.58 -6.91
N ALA A 211 -14.76 -24.76 -5.92
CA ALA A 211 -14.47 -25.58 -4.75
C ALA A 211 -14.28 -27.06 -5.10
N THR A 212 -15.13 -27.63 -5.94
CA THR A 212 -14.96 -29.02 -6.42
C THR A 212 -13.72 -29.15 -7.29
N SER A 213 -13.44 -28.19 -8.17
CA SER A 213 -12.22 -28.17 -8.98
C SER A 213 -10.95 -28.13 -8.11
N ALA A 214 -10.93 -27.28 -7.08
CA ALA A 214 -9.81 -27.18 -6.15
C ALA A 214 -9.61 -28.47 -5.34
N ALA A 215 -10.71 -29.07 -4.84
CA ALA A 215 -10.67 -30.33 -4.11
C ALA A 215 -10.18 -31.49 -4.98
N LEU A 216 -10.68 -31.61 -6.21
CA LEU A 216 -10.26 -32.64 -7.17
C LEU A 216 -8.80 -32.45 -7.57
N ALA A 217 -8.38 -31.22 -7.86
CA ALA A 217 -6.99 -30.92 -8.19
C ALA A 217 -6.03 -31.22 -7.04
N ALA A 218 -6.38 -30.83 -5.81
CA ALA A 218 -5.57 -31.11 -4.62
C ALA A 218 -5.51 -32.62 -4.31
N GLY A 219 -6.64 -33.32 -4.38
CA GLY A 219 -6.70 -34.77 -4.19
C GLY A 219 -5.89 -35.52 -5.25
N TYR A 220 -6.02 -35.13 -6.52
CA TYR A 220 -5.25 -35.70 -7.62
C TYR A 220 -3.75 -35.41 -7.46
N ALA A 221 -3.38 -34.21 -7.02
CA ALA A 221 -2.00 -33.86 -6.71
C ALA A 221 -1.42 -34.74 -5.60
N ALA A 222 -2.19 -34.99 -4.54
CA ALA A 222 -1.79 -35.80 -3.40
C ALA A 222 -1.56 -37.27 -3.79
N VAL A 223 -2.43 -37.82 -4.64
CA VAL A 223 -2.34 -39.22 -5.10
C VAL A 223 -1.23 -39.43 -6.13
N THR A 224 -1.15 -38.57 -7.14
CA THR A 224 -0.23 -38.76 -8.28
C THR A 224 1.16 -38.14 -8.06
N ARG A 225 1.29 -37.23 -7.10
CA ARG A 225 2.50 -36.43 -6.83
C ARG A 225 3.00 -35.63 -8.05
N LEU A 226 2.12 -35.38 -9.02
CA LEU A 226 2.38 -34.50 -10.16
C LEU A 226 2.41 -33.03 -9.73
N ARG A 227 3.12 -32.19 -10.48
CA ARG A 227 3.35 -30.77 -10.18
C ARG A 227 2.19 -29.90 -10.65
N SER A 228 1.71 -30.13 -11.87
CA SER A 228 0.64 -29.37 -12.52
C SER A 228 -0.64 -29.29 -11.68
N PRO A 229 -1.14 -30.37 -11.06
CA PRO A 229 -2.37 -30.32 -10.27
C PRO A 229 -2.28 -29.41 -9.04
N TRP A 230 -1.10 -29.20 -8.44
CA TRP A 230 -0.93 -28.23 -7.36
C TRP A 230 -1.13 -26.78 -7.82
N PHE A 231 -0.69 -26.44 -9.05
CA PHE A 231 -0.95 -25.12 -9.63
C PHE A 231 -2.43 -24.94 -9.95
N ALA A 232 -3.08 -25.97 -10.48
CA ALA A 232 -4.52 -25.94 -10.73
C ALA A 232 -5.32 -25.76 -9.44
N ALA A 233 -4.98 -26.48 -8.37
CA ALA A 233 -5.60 -26.31 -7.05
C ALA A 233 -5.41 -24.89 -6.51
N LEU A 234 -4.19 -24.35 -6.61
CA LEU A 234 -3.90 -22.98 -6.16
C LEU A 234 -4.69 -21.93 -6.95
N LEU A 235 -4.86 -22.08 -8.26
CA LEU A 235 -5.60 -21.14 -9.09
C LEU A 235 -7.11 -21.21 -8.85
N THR A 236 -7.65 -22.43 -8.74
CA THR A 236 -9.09 -22.66 -8.55
C THR A 236 -9.58 -22.33 -7.15
N VAL A 237 -8.69 -22.32 -6.14
CA VAL A 237 -9.08 -21.94 -4.76
C VAL A 237 -9.29 -20.43 -4.58
N GLN A 238 -8.63 -19.58 -5.39
CA GLN A 238 -8.65 -18.12 -5.19
C GLN A 238 -10.05 -17.48 -5.27
N PRO A 239 -10.91 -17.80 -6.26
CA PRO A 239 -12.21 -17.15 -6.40
C PRO A 239 -13.28 -17.66 -5.43
N ILE A 240 -13.04 -18.74 -4.67
CA ILE A 240 -14.07 -19.38 -3.83
C ILE A 240 -14.63 -18.41 -2.80
N ALA A 241 -13.79 -17.81 -1.95
CA ALA A 241 -14.25 -16.90 -0.91
C ALA A 241 -14.88 -15.60 -1.48
N PRO A 242 -14.30 -14.93 -2.50
CA PRO A 242 -14.94 -13.80 -3.18
C PRO A 242 -16.31 -14.14 -3.79
N LEU A 243 -16.47 -15.31 -4.41
CA LEU A 243 -17.75 -15.74 -4.99
C LEU A 243 -18.78 -16.05 -3.91
N ILE A 244 -18.38 -16.62 -2.77
CA ILE A 244 -19.27 -16.79 -1.61
C ILE A 244 -19.69 -15.42 -1.05
N ALA A 245 -18.77 -14.46 -0.95
CA ALA A 245 -19.10 -13.12 -0.50
C ALA A 245 -20.10 -12.41 -1.43
N TRP A 246 -19.92 -12.58 -2.74
CA TRP A 246 -20.88 -12.12 -3.74
C TRP A 246 -22.24 -12.82 -3.60
N TYR A 247 -22.24 -14.15 -3.46
CA TYR A 247 -23.45 -14.95 -3.31
C TYR A 247 -24.30 -14.52 -2.10
N LEU A 248 -23.65 -14.25 -0.96
CA LEU A 248 -24.29 -13.83 0.27
C LEU A 248 -24.61 -12.33 0.31
N GLY A 249 -24.25 -11.56 -0.73
CA GLY A 249 -24.47 -10.11 -0.77
C GLY A 249 -23.75 -9.35 0.35
N LEU A 250 -22.53 -9.78 0.71
CA LEU A 250 -21.82 -9.22 1.85
C LEU A 250 -21.41 -7.76 1.64
N SER A 251 -21.35 -7.01 2.74
CA SER A 251 -20.84 -5.63 2.78
C SER A 251 -19.31 -5.56 2.56
N ALA A 252 -18.75 -4.36 2.41
CA ALA A 252 -17.31 -4.15 2.26
C ALA A 252 -16.46 -4.87 3.33
N ALA A 253 -16.93 -4.91 4.58
CA ALA A 253 -16.28 -5.66 5.66
C ALA A 253 -16.30 -7.18 5.40
N GLY A 254 -17.39 -7.73 4.86
CA GLY A 254 -17.46 -9.14 4.48
C GLY A 254 -16.62 -9.49 3.26
N TRP A 255 -16.49 -8.57 2.30
CA TRP A 255 -15.51 -8.70 1.20
C TRP A 255 -14.07 -8.68 1.70
N SER A 256 -13.76 -7.82 2.67
CA SER A 256 -12.45 -7.80 3.33
C SER A 256 -12.14 -9.13 4.04
N LEU A 257 -13.12 -9.71 4.74
CA LEU A 257 -12.99 -11.04 5.34
C LEU A 257 -12.78 -12.13 4.27
N ALA A 258 -13.48 -12.07 3.15
CA ALA A 258 -13.31 -13.05 2.06
C ALA A 258 -11.88 -13.04 1.50
N PHE A 259 -11.32 -11.87 1.24
CA PHE A 259 -9.92 -11.76 0.80
C PHE A 259 -8.91 -12.13 1.90
N THR A 260 -9.24 -11.86 3.17
CA THR A 260 -8.45 -12.34 4.32
C THR A 260 -8.41 -13.87 4.36
N VAL A 261 -9.55 -14.53 4.14
CA VAL A 261 -9.63 -16.00 4.06
C VAL A 261 -8.78 -16.52 2.90
N THR A 262 -8.90 -15.92 1.70
CA THR A 262 -8.06 -16.30 0.56
C THR A 262 -6.57 -16.13 0.88
N ALA A 263 -6.17 -15.04 1.52
CA ALA A 263 -4.79 -14.81 1.92
C ALA A 263 -4.31 -15.82 2.99
N ALA A 264 -5.17 -16.15 3.96
CA ALA A 264 -4.87 -17.16 4.99
C ALA A 264 -4.68 -18.56 4.37
N VAL A 265 -5.50 -18.95 3.40
CA VAL A 265 -5.33 -20.22 2.65
C VAL A 265 -3.97 -20.25 1.95
N ASN A 266 -3.59 -19.17 1.27
CA ASN A 266 -2.26 -19.05 0.64
C ASN A 266 -1.12 -19.15 1.67
N LEU A 267 -1.28 -18.53 2.85
CA LEU A 267 -0.28 -18.62 3.93
C LEU A 267 -0.16 -20.04 4.47
N VAL A 268 -1.28 -20.74 4.72
CA VAL A 268 -1.31 -22.12 5.19
C VAL A 268 -0.60 -23.05 4.20
N LEU A 269 -0.83 -22.87 2.90
CA LEU A 269 -0.17 -23.65 1.85
C LEU A 269 1.35 -23.50 1.87
N VAL A 270 1.85 -22.30 2.14
CA VAL A 270 3.30 -22.01 2.12
C VAL A 270 3.95 -22.20 3.49
N TRP A 271 3.17 -22.33 4.57
CA TRP A 271 3.64 -22.43 5.95
C TRP A 271 4.77 -23.45 6.20
N PRO A 272 4.68 -24.70 5.69
CA PRO A 272 5.75 -25.68 5.89
C PRO A 272 7.06 -25.25 5.20
N LEU A 273 6.94 -24.59 4.05
CA LEU A 273 8.07 -24.09 3.25
C LEU A 273 8.72 -22.85 3.87
N LEU A 274 7.98 -22.06 4.65
CA LEU A 274 8.53 -20.95 5.42
C LEU A 274 9.35 -21.43 6.63
N ARG A 275 8.87 -22.48 7.31
CA ARG A 275 9.54 -23.05 8.49
C ARG A 275 10.77 -23.90 8.14
N GLY A 276 10.72 -24.67 7.05
CA GLY A 276 11.78 -25.57 6.63
C GLY A 276 12.92 -24.89 5.87
N GLN A 277 14.15 -25.01 6.38
CA GLN A 277 15.37 -24.78 5.58
C GLN A 277 15.78 -26.10 4.94
N SER A 278 15.44 -26.31 3.67
CA SER A 278 16.04 -27.38 2.89
C SER A 278 16.85 -26.78 1.75
N SER A 279 18.17 -26.83 1.89
CA SER A 279 19.13 -26.75 0.79
C SER A 279 18.87 -27.92 -0.17
N GLY A 280 17.84 -27.78 -1.00
CA GLY A 280 17.33 -28.88 -1.83
C GLY A 280 15.87 -28.75 -2.27
N THR A 281 15.18 -27.64 -1.94
CA THR A 281 13.79 -27.45 -2.37
C THR A 281 13.69 -27.51 -3.89
N PRO A 282 12.91 -28.43 -4.47
CA PRO A 282 12.79 -28.56 -5.91
C PRO A 282 12.21 -27.28 -6.52
N ARG A 283 12.73 -26.87 -7.69
CA ARG A 283 12.41 -25.58 -8.34
C ARG A 283 10.89 -25.29 -8.43
N TYR A 284 10.06 -26.30 -8.68
CA TYR A 284 8.61 -26.12 -8.81
C TYR A 284 7.94 -25.69 -7.50
N LEU A 285 8.40 -26.17 -6.33
CA LEU A 285 7.89 -25.72 -5.03
C LEU A 285 8.29 -24.28 -4.74
N THR A 286 9.46 -23.84 -5.22
CA THR A 286 9.88 -22.43 -5.14
C THR A 286 8.96 -21.52 -5.96
N VAL A 287 8.59 -21.94 -7.18
CA VAL A 287 7.65 -21.20 -8.04
C VAL A 287 6.25 -21.18 -7.41
N LEU A 288 5.76 -22.33 -6.93
CA LEU A 288 4.46 -22.42 -6.26
C LEU A 288 4.40 -21.55 -5.01
N ARG A 289 5.47 -21.56 -4.20
CA ARG A 289 5.64 -20.68 -3.05
C ARG A 289 5.62 -19.21 -3.45
N ALA A 290 6.36 -18.81 -4.47
CA ALA A 290 6.39 -17.43 -4.93
C ALA A 290 5.00 -16.98 -5.39
N LEU A 291 4.31 -17.81 -6.17
CA LEU A 291 2.96 -17.53 -6.65
C LEU A 291 1.95 -17.40 -5.50
N ALA A 292 1.95 -18.35 -4.56
CA ALA A 292 1.06 -18.30 -3.40
C ALA A 292 1.35 -17.10 -2.49
N LEU A 293 2.62 -16.71 -2.32
CA LEU A 293 2.98 -15.48 -1.59
C LEU A 293 2.48 -14.24 -2.31
N ILE A 294 2.63 -14.13 -3.64
CA ILE A 294 2.14 -12.99 -4.42
C ILE A 294 0.61 -12.88 -4.34
N LEU A 295 -0.10 -14.01 -4.51
CA LEU A 295 -1.56 -14.04 -4.41
C LEU A 295 -2.03 -13.73 -2.98
N GLY A 296 -1.33 -14.26 -1.98
CA GLY A 296 -1.58 -13.97 -0.57
C GLY A 296 -1.37 -12.50 -0.22
N THR A 297 -0.29 -11.86 -0.70
CA THR A 297 -0.05 -10.43 -0.47
C THR A 297 -1.09 -9.56 -1.16
N LEU A 298 -1.46 -9.88 -2.40
CA LEU A 298 -2.58 -9.21 -3.09
C LEU A 298 -3.88 -9.35 -2.31
N GLY A 299 -4.17 -10.54 -1.77
CA GLY A 299 -5.33 -10.79 -0.91
C GLY A 299 -5.32 -9.92 0.36
N VAL A 300 -4.19 -9.84 1.08
CA VAL A 300 -4.06 -8.95 2.26
C VAL A 300 -4.25 -7.49 1.89
N LEU A 301 -3.70 -7.03 0.76
CA LEU A 301 -3.84 -5.65 0.31
C LEU A 301 -5.31 -5.31 0.00
N TRP A 302 -6.00 -6.16 -0.76
CA TRP A 302 -7.42 -5.97 -1.05
C TRP A 302 -8.28 -6.04 0.21
N ALA A 303 -7.98 -6.97 1.12
CA ALA A 303 -8.65 -7.08 2.41
C ALA A 303 -8.48 -5.79 3.24
N GLY A 304 -7.27 -5.25 3.30
CA GLY A 304 -6.98 -3.99 3.98
C GLY A 304 -7.75 -2.82 3.38
N ILE A 305 -7.67 -2.63 2.05
CA ILE A 305 -8.36 -1.54 1.33
C ILE A 305 -9.87 -1.58 1.58
N LEU A 306 -10.48 -2.75 1.46
CA LEU A 306 -11.93 -2.91 1.64
C LEU A 306 -12.36 -2.77 3.12
N GLY A 307 -11.47 -3.08 4.06
CA GLY A 307 -11.73 -2.89 5.50
C GLY A 307 -11.62 -1.42 5.94
N LEU A 308 -10.80 -0.61 5.25
CA LEU A 308 -10.63 0.81 5.58
C LEU A 308 -11.89 1.64 5.35
N ALA A 309 -12.67 1.33 4.30
CA ALA A 309 -13.91 2.05 3.99
C ALA A 309 -14.96 2.01 5.14
N PRO A 310 -15.37 0.84 5.66
CA PRO A 310 -16.25 0.77 6.81
C PRO A 310 -15.59 1.32 8.09
N LEU A 311 -14.27 1.18 8.27
CA LEU A 311 -13.55 1.75 9.42
C LEU A 311 -13.62 3.29 9.46
N ALA A 312 -13.61 3.93 8.30
CA ALA A 312 -13.74 5.38 8.16
C ALA A 312 -15.18 5.90 8.36
N SER A 313 -16.18 5.01 8.48
CA SER A 313 -17.57 5.42 8.69
C SER A 313 -17.77 6.15 10.03
N SER A 314 -18.73 7.07 10.06
CA SER A 314 -19.15 7.77 11.29
C SER A 314 -20.06 6.92 12.17
N THR A 315 -20.66 5.87 11.63
CA THR A 315 -21.53 4.95 12.37
C THR A 315 -20.70 3.93 13.14
N GLU A 316 -20.82 3.93 14.47
CA GLU A 316 -20.00 3.10 15.36
C GLU A 316 -20.05 1.60 15.02
N SER A 317 -21.24 1.06 14.77
CA SER A 317 -21.44 -0.36 14.45
C SER A 317 -20.79 -0.78 13.12
N VAL A 318 -20.70 0.14 12.15
CA VAL A 318 -20.03 -0.09 10.86
C VAL A 318 -18.51 0.06 11.01
N ALA A 319 -18.05 1.05 11.79
CA ALA A 319 -16.65 1.24 12.12
C ALA A 319 -16.06 0.05 12.88
N LEU A 320 -16.81 -0.52 13.83
CA LEU A 320 -16.42 -1.74 14.57
C LEU A 320 -16.25 -2.95 13.65
N ARG A 321 -17.15 -3.14 12.67
CA ARG A 321 -17.01 -4.20 11.67
C ARG A 321 -15.78 -3.98 10.77
N GLY A 322 -15.54 -2.73 10.37
CA GLY A 322 -14.33 -2.35 9.63
C GLY A 322 -13.05 -2.58 10.43
N ALA A 323 -13.05 -2.26 11.72
CA ALA A 323 -11.93 -2.52 12.63
C ALA A 323 -11.62 -4.02 12.71
N GLY A 324 -12.64 -4.86 12.93
CA GLY A 324 -12.48 -6.31 12.91
C GLY A 324 -11.91 -6.83 11.59
N ALA A 325 -12.38 -6.29 10.46
CA ALA A 325 -11.90 -6.67 9.14
C ALA A 325 -10.43 -6.28 8.88
N VAL A 326 -10.02 -5.05 9.25
CA VAL A 326 -8.63 -4.57 9.12
C VAL A 326 -7.69 -5.35 10.05
N LEU A 327 -8.11 -5.66 11.28
CA LEU A 327 -7.33 -6.50 12.20
C LEU A 327 -7.17 -7.93 11.67
N ALA A 328 -8.24 -8.52 11.13
CA ALA A 328 -8.18 -9.84 10.51
C ALA A 328 -7.21 -9.86 9.31
N ALA A 329 -7.25 -8.85 8.45
CA ALA A 329 -6.31 -8.70 7.35
C ALA A 329 -4.85 -8.55 7.84
N GLY A 330 -4.62 -7.76 8.90
CA GLY A 330 -3.31 -7.57 9.53
C GLY A 330 -2.79 -8.80 10.28
N ALA A 331 -3.66 -9.70 10.73
CA ALA A 331 -3.26 -10.94 11.41
C ALA A 331 -2.50 -11.91 10.48
N VAL A 332 -2.83 -11.92 9.19
CA VAL A 332 -2.18 -12.80 8.19
C VAL A 332 -0.67 -12.52 8.06
N PRO A 333 -0.21 -11.29 7.75
CA PRO A 333 1.22 -11.00 7.75
C PRO A 333 1.85 -11.18 9.15
N GLY A 334 1.10 -10.99 10.24
CA GLY A 334 1.61 -11.18 11.60
C GLY A 334 1.96 -12.65 11.87
N LEU A 335 1.06 -13.55 11.49
CA LEU A 335 1.31 -15.00 11.51
C LEU A 335 2.47 -15.37 10.58
N ALA A 336 2.52 -14.80 9.37
CA ALA A 336 3.61 -15.03 8.43
C ALA A 336 4.98 -14.58 8.99
N ALA A 337 5.00 -13.50 9.78
CA ALA A 337 6.21 -12.99 10.43
C ALA A 337 6.80 -13.99 11.45
N VAL A 338 5.98 -14.85 12.06
CA VAL A 338 6.42 -15.91 12.99
C VAL A 338 7.31 -16.93 12.28
N ALA A 339 6.99 -17.25 11.01
CA ALA A 339 7.75 -18.21 10.22
C ALA A 339 8.88 -17.55 9.38
N ALA A 340 8.81 -16.24 9.15
CA ALA A 340 9.79 -15.50 8.34
C ALA A 340 11.11 -15.24 9.09
N ARG A 341 12.18 -14.95 8.32
CA ARG A 341 13.51 -14.61 8.84
C ARG A 341 14.05 -13.34 8.16
N GLY A 342 15.03 -12.69 8.80
CA GLY A 342 15.71 -11.50 8.26
C GLY A 342 14.76 -10.31 8.02
N VAL A 343 15.01 -9.56 6.94
CA VAL A 343 14.27 -8.34 6.57
C VAL A 343 12.79 -8.60 6.35
N ILE A 344 12.43 -9.75 5.75
CA ILE A 344 11.04 -10.11 5.46
C ILE A 344 10.19 -10.18 6.74
N ARG A 345 10.77 -10.69 7.84
CA ARG A 345 10.08 -10.71 9.14
C ARG A 345 9.75 -9.31 9.64
N GLY A 346 10.66 -8.35 9.46
CA GLY A 346 10.43 -6.96 9.82
C GLY A 346 9.31 -6.31 9.00
N LEU A 347 9.29 -6.52 7.68
CA LEU A 347 8.25 -5.99 6.79
C LEU A 347 6.86 -6.55 7.11
N LEU A 348 6.75 -7.86 7.34
CA LEU A 348 5.48 -8.50 7.69
C LEU A 348 4.96 -8.04 9.07
N ALA A 349 5.86 -7.90 10.05
CA ALA A 349 5.51 -7.33 11.34
C ALA A 349 5.10 -5.86 11.24
N ALA A 350 5.77 -5.07 10.38
CA ALA A 350 5.39 -3.68 10.12
C ALA A 350 3.97 -3.58 9.55
N ALA A 351 3.65 -4.39 8.52
CA ALA A 351 2.31 -4.42 7.93
C ALA A 351 1.22 -4.76 8.97
N SER A 352 1.51 -5.69 9.88
CA SER A 352 0.60 -6.06 10.97
C SER A 352 0.45 -4.93 12.00
N THR A 353 1.55 -4.24 12.31
CA THR A 353 1.56 -3.11 13.24
C THR A 353 0.78 -1.94 12.69
N VAL A 354 0.88 -1.65 11.38
CA VAL A 354 0.07 -0.60 10.73
C VAL A 354 -1.42 -0.86 10.91
N ALA A 355 -1.89 -2.11 10.75
CA ALA A 355 -3.30 -2.44 10.99
C ALA A 355 -3.73 -2.14 12.44
N ILE A 356 -2.90 -2.52 13.43
CA ILE A 356 -3.16 -2.25 14.85
C ILE A 356 -3.20 -0.74 15.11
N VAL A 357 -2.23 0.02 14.59
CA VAL A 357 -2.13 1.47 14.77
C VAL A 357 -3.35 2.18 14.18
N VAL A 358 -3.69 1.89 12.92
CA VAL A 358 -4.83 2.52 12.22
C VAL A 358 -6.14 2.24 12.95
N VAL A 359 -6.38 0.99 13.35
CA VAL A 359 -7.60 0.61 14.08
C VAL A 359 -7.65 1.26 15.46
N SER A 360 -6.56 1.23 16.22
CA SER A 360 -6.49 1.82 17.56
C SER A 360 -6.76 3.32 17.50
N MET A 361 -6.09 4.04 16.59
CA MET A 361 -6.28 5.49 16.42
C MET A 361 -7.72 5.84 16.03
N ARG A 362 -8.32 5.07 15.11
CA ARG A 362 -9.70 5.31 14.69
C ARG A 362 -10.70 5.05 15.82
N LEU A 363 -10.54 3.96 16.56
CA LEU A 363 -11.44 3.66 17.68
C LEU A 363 -11.31 4.69 18.80
N THR A 364 -10.09 5.14 19.11
CA THR A 364 -9.85 6.24 20.05
C THR A 364 -10.56 7.53 19.62
N TRP A 365 -10.51 7.87 18.32
CA TRP A 365 -11.20 9.05 17.77
C TRP A 365 -12.72 9.01 17.97
N LEU A 366 -13.31 7.82 17.87
CA LEU A 366 -14.76 7.61 18.04
C LEU A 366 -15.16 7.55 19.52
N ALA A 367 -14.35 6.89 20.36
CA ALA A 367 -14.65 6.65 21.76
C ALA A 367 -14.56 7.93 22.62
N PHE A 368 -13.70 8.88 22.25
CA PHE A 368 -13.42 10.08 23.05
C PHE A 368 -13.65 11.37 22.24
N PRO A 369 -14.92 11.72 21.91
CA PRO A 369 -15.21 12.91 21.12
C PRO A 369 -14.77 14.21 21.80
N ASP A 370 -14.86 14.28 23.13
CA ASP A 370 -14.50 15.47 23.90
C ASP A 370 -13.00 15.55 24.21
N LEU A 371 -12.25 14.44 24.07
CA LEU A 371 -10.82 14.34 24.43
C LEU A 371 -9.94 13.87 23.26
N ARG A 372 -10.35 14.15 22.02
CA ARG A 372 -9.75 13.54 20.81
C ARG A 372 -8.24 13.69 20.74
N LEU A 373 -7.73 14.91 20.94
CA LEU A 373 -6.30 15.19 20.80
C LEU A 373 -5.51 14.44 21.87
N PHE A 374 -5.94 14.57 23.12
CA PHE A 374 -5.29 13.94 24.26
C PHE A 374 -5.32 12.41 24.16
N ALA A 375 -6.46 11.84 23.80
CA ALA A 375 -6.62 10.39 23.67
C ALA A 375 -5.79 9.83 22.51
N LEU A 376 -5.73 10.52 21.36
CA LEU A 376 -4.89 10.13 20.22
C LEU A 376 -3.41 10.12 20.59
N VAL A 377 -2.90 11.18 21.21
CA VAL A 377 -1.50 11.26 21.64
C VAL A 377 -1.18 10.19 22.69
N THR A 378 -2.09 9.96 23.64
CA THR A 378 -1.94 8.88 24.63
C THR A 378 -1.85 7.51 23.95
N THR A 379 -2.72 7.25 22.98
CA THR A 379 -2.73 6.00 22.21
C THR A 379 -1.42 5.83 21.44
N GLY A 380 -0.95 6.88 20.76
CA GLY A 380 0.33 6.89 20.04
C GLY A 380 1.53 6.64 20.97
N ALA A 381 1.61 7.39 22.06
CA ALA A 381 2.62 7.24 23.11
C ALA A 381 2.67 5.82 23.67
N VAL A 382 1.52 5.22 23.96
CA VAL A 382 1.44 3.83 24.43
C VAL A 382 1.95 2.88 23.35
N LEU A 383 1.51 3.03 22.10
CA LEU A 383 1.91 2.16 20.99
C LEU A 383 3.41 2.23 20.69
N ILE A 384 4.01 3.43 20.63
CA ILE A 384 5.45 3.57 20.39
C ILE A 384 6.26 3.01 21.55
N VAL A 385 5.83 3.21 22.81
CA VAL A 385 6.48 2.62 23.98
C VAL A 385 6.38 1.10 23.94
N LEU A 386 5.22 0.52 23.61
CA LEU A 386 5.08 -0.93 23.42
C LEU A 386 5.99 -1.43 22.29
N ALA A 387 6.10 -0.70 21.19
CA ALA A 387 6.99 -1.06 20.08
C ALA A 387 8.46 -1.13 20.52
N THR A 388 8.88 -0.30 21.50
CA THR A 388 10.24 -0.38 22.06
C THR A 388 10.53 -1.68 22.84
N LEU A 389 9.49 -2.37 23.33
CA LEU A 389 9.61 -3.62 24.09
C LEU A 389 9.80 -4.85 23.16
N LEU A 390 9.53 -4.70 21.87
CA LEU A 390 9.71 -5.76 20.87
C LEU A 390 11.20 -6.00 20.58
N ARG A 391 11.54 -7.21 20.13
CA ARG A 391 12.93 -7.62 19.87
C ARG A 391 13.21 -7.88 18.38
N GLY A 392 14.46 -7.62 17.98
CA GLY A 392 14.98 -7.95 16.65
C GLY A 392 14.30 -7.20 15.50
N PRO A 393 14.15 -7.80 14.31
CA PRO A 393 13.64 -7.10 13.12
C PRO A 393 12.17 -6.67 13.25
N VAL A 394 11.41 -7.30 14.15
CA VAL A 394 10.03 -6.92 14.47
C VAL A 394 9.96 -5.54 15.13
N ARG A 395 10.96 -5.21 15.96
CA ARG A 395 11.06 -3.91 16.64
C ARG A 395 11.16 -2.77 15.63
N VAL A 396 12.03 -2.90 14.64
CA VAL A 396 12.27 -1.86 13.62
C VAL A 396 10.99 -1.60 12.82
N GLY A 397 10.32 -2.66 12.36
CA GLY A 397 9.07 -2.54 11.63
C GLY A 397 7.97 -1.87 12.45
N ALA A 398 7.85 -2.23 13.73
CA ALA A 398 6.87 -1.63 14.63
C ALA A 398 7.17 -0.15 14.92
N LEU A 399 8.44 0.20 15.18
CA LEU A 399 8.86 1.58 15.45
C LEU A 399 8.64 2.50 14.25
N ILE A 400 8.89 2.02 13.03
CA ILE A 400 8.59 2.80 11.82
C ILE A 400 7.08 3.05 11.72
N ALA A 401 6.24 2.03 11.94
CA ALA A 401 4.79 2.16 11.83
C ALA A 401 4.18 3.07 12.90
N THR A 402 4.62 2.96 14.15
CA THR A 402 4.14 3.84 15.23
C THR A 402 4.73 5.24 15.11
N GLY A 403 6.00 5.36 14.74
CA GLY A 403 6.69 6.64 14.58
C GLY A 403 6.12 7.48 13.43
N THR A 404 5.69 6.87 12.32
CA THR A 404 5.00 7.62 11.25
C THR A 404 3.64 8.13 11.69
N ALA A 405 2.86 7.31 12.41
CA ALA A 405 1.58 7.74 12.97
C ALA A 405 1.77 8.88 14.00
N ASP A 406 2.75 8.76 14.89
CA ASP A 406 3.07 9.80 15.88
C ASP A 406 3.59 11.07 15.20
N THR A 407 4.31 10.96 14.08
CA THR A 407 4.73 12.13 13.28
C THR A 407 3.51 12.87 12.73
N VAL A 408 2.51 12.16 12.21
CA VAL A 408 1.28 12.77 11.71
C VAL A 408 0.51 13.46 12.83
N ILE A 409 0.40 12.82 14.00
CA ILE A 409 -0.21 13.42 15.19
C ILE A 409 0.59 14.64 15.67
N GLY A 410 1.92 14.55 15.63
CA GLY A 410 2.84 15.65 15.92
C GLY A 410 2.61 16.86 15.01
N LEU A 411 2.49 16.64 13.70
CA LEU A 411 2.17 17.71 12.74
C LEU A 411 0.80 18.35 13.02
N LEU A 412 -0.20 17.56 13.39
CA LEU A 412 -1.51 18.08 13.80
C LEU A 412 -1.37 18.95 15.07
N THR A 413 -0.70 18.46 16.10
CA THR A 413 -0.47 19.22 17.35
C THR A 413 0.32 20.50 17.11
N ALA A 414 1.32 20.46 16.21
CA ALA A 414 2.10 21.64 15.83
C ALA A 414 1.23 22.67 15.09
N GLY A 415 0.36 22.24 14.17
CA GLY A 415 -0.58 23.13 13.49
C GLY A 415 -1.56 23.81 14.46
N LEU A 416 -2.08 23.06 15.44
CA LEU A 416 -2.92 23.61 16.50
C LEU A 416 -2.15 24.62 17.36
N ALA A 417 -0.91 24.31 17.74
CA ALA A 417 -0.04 25.23 18.47
C ALA A 417 0.20 26.52 17.68
N VAL A 418 0.59 26.44 16.40
CA VAL A 418 0.75 27.64 15.54
C VAL A 418 -0.52 28.49 15.54
N GLY A 419 -1.69 27.85 15.42
CA GLY A 419 -2.98 28.54 15.53
C GLY A 419 -3.17 29.26 16.86
N THR A 420 -2.78 28.66 18.00
CA THR A 420 -2.87 29.32 19.31
C THR A 420 -1.90 30.51 19.44
N LEU A 421 -0.69 30.46 18.86
CA LEU A 421 0.18 31.65 18.87
C LEU A 421 -0.41 32.77 18.01
N GLN A 422 -0.90 32.44 16.82
CA GLN A 422 -1.44 33.44 15.90
C GLN A 422 -2.62 34.18 16.53
N SER A 423 -3.53 33.46 17.19
CA SER A 423 -4.62 34.09 17.95
C SER A 423 -4.10 34.92 19.12
N SER A 424 -3.08 34.45 19.82
CA SER A 424 -2.50 35.18 20.97
C SER A 424 -1.88 36.50 20.56
N ILE A 425 -1.09 36.50 19.48
CA ILE A 425 -0.48 37.71 18.92
C ILE A 425 -1.55 38.63 18.33
N GLY A 426 -2.52 38.06 17.61
CA GLY A 426 -3.64 38.82 17.04
C GLY A 426 -4.47 39.54 18.11
N THR A 427 -4.64 38.93 19.29
CA THR A 427 -5.38 39.52 20.42
C THR A 427 -4.63 40.67 21.09
N ALA A 428 -3.29 40.65 21.03
CA ALA A 428 -2.47 41.77 21.49
C ALA A 428 -2.53 42.99 20.55
N LEU A 429 -3.18 42.87 19.40
CA LEU A 429 -3.47 43.96 18.47
C LEU A 429 -4.95 44.41 18.61
N PRO A 430 -5.25 45.70 18.45
CA PRO A 430 -4.34 46.83 18.23
C PRO A 430 -3.48 47.20 19.48
N VAL A 431 -2.26 47.67 19.22
CA VAL A 431 -1.22 47.91 20.23
C VAL A 431 -1.69 48.86 21.33
N TRP A 432 -1.51 48.46 22.59
CA TRP A 432 -1.86 49.18 23.83
C TRP A 432 -3.35 49.48 24.05
N GLN A 433 -4.24 48.78 23.36
CA GLN A 433 -5.69 49.01 23.45
C GLN A 433 -6.46 47.84 24.09
N THR A 434 -5.84 46.67 24.23
CA THR A 434 -6.51 45.47 24.75
C THR A 434 -6.61 45.49 26.26
N GLY A 435 -5.57 45.98 26.95
CA GLY A 435 -5.49 45.95 28.42
C GLY A 435 -5.29 44.54 28.98
N ALA A 436 -5.03 44.47 30.29
CA ALA A 436 -4.73 43.23 31.01
C ALA A 436 -5.88 42.21 30.99
N ASP A 437 -7.08 42.66 31.36
CA ASP A 437 -8.25 41.79 31.53
C ASP A 437 -8.89 41.43 30.17
N GLY A 438 -8.87 42.39 29.22
CA GLY A 438 -9.41 42.19 27.87
C GLY A 438 -8.61 41.22 27.00
N TYR A 439 -7.35 40.92 27.36
CA TYR A 439 -6.55 39.90 26.67
C TYR A 439 -7.08 38.49 26.93
N THR A 440 -7.23 38.13 28.21
CA THR A 440 -7.66 36.78 28.61
C THR A 440 -9.08 36.50 28.15
N GLU A 441 -9.98 37.48 28.26
CA GLU A 441 -11.37 37.36 27.82
C GLU A 441 -11.46 37.07 26.31
N ARG A 442 -10.77 37.83 25.46
CA ARG A 442 -10.77 37.62 24.00
C ARG A 442 -10.16 36.27 23.59
N VAL A 443 -9.12 35.80 24.29
CA VAL A 443 -8.52 34.48 24.02
C VAL A 443 -9.50 33.34 24.33
N VAL A 444 -10.28 33.47 25.40
CA VAL A 444 -11.34 32.52 25.79
C VAL A 444 -12.49 32.57 24.79
N GLU A 445 -12.96 33.76 24.39
CA GLU A 445 -14.03 33.93 23.39
C GLU A 445 -13.69 33.30 22.03
N LEU A 446 -12.42 33.33 21.63
CA LEU A 446 -11.94 32.68 20.39
C LEU A 446 -11.93 31.14 20.48
N GLY A 447 -12.27 30.55 21.62
CA GLY A 447 -12.34 29.10 21.83
C GLY A 447 -10.97 28.42 21.74
N ARG A 448 -9.88 29.14 22.03
CA ARG A 448 -8.50 28.64 21.94
C ARG A 448 -7.90 28.24 23.28
N ALA A 449 -8.61 28.52 24.38
CA ALA A 449 -8.33 27.97 25.69
C ALA A 449 -8.77 26.50 25.76
N ASP A 450 -7.89 25.59 25.37
CA ASP A 450 -8.11 24.14 25.51
C ASP A 450 -6.90 23.49 26.19
N TRP A 451 -7.12 22.97 27.39
CA TRP A 451 -6.10 22.27 28.18
C TRP A 451 -5.55 21.02 27.50
N GLN A 452 -6.26 20.46 26.50
CA GLN A 452 -5.84 19.26 25.79
C GLN A 452 -4.52 19.46 25.04
N LEU A 453 -4.28 20.63 24.47
CA LEU A 453 -3.09 20.89 23.68
C LEU A 453 -1.79 20.86 24.51
N PRO A 454 -1.65 21.60 25.63
CA PRO A 454 -0.47 21.48 26.49
C PRO A 454 -0.37 20.09 27.13
N ALA A 455 -1.48 19.45 27.51
CA ALA A 455 -1.45 18.08 28.04
C ALA A 455 -0.94 17.07 27.01
N ALA A 456 -1.38 17.19 25.75
CA ALA A 456 -0.92 16.37 24.63
C ALA A 456 0.58 16.57 24.35
N ILE A 457 1.07 17.82 24.31
CA ILE A 457 2.50 18.11 24.15
C ILE A 457 3.30 17.48 25.29
N GLY A 458 2.85 17.63 26.54
CA GLY A 458 3.51 17.04 27.72
C GLY A 458 3.62 15.52 27.62
N LEU A 459 2.55 14.84 27.21
CA LEU A 459 2.56 13.38 27.00
C LEU A 459 3.46 12.95 25.85
N ALA A 460 3.45 13.67 24.73
CA ALA A 460 4.32 13.36 23.59
C ALA A 460 5.80 13.48 23.99
N VAL A 461 6.15 14.50 24.77
CA VAL A 461 7.50 14.70 25.32
C VAL A 461 7.86 13.59 26.29
N LEU A 462 6.96 13.21 27.19
CA LEU A 462 7.18 12.09 28.11
C LEU A 462 7.44 10.79 27.34
N ALA A 463 6.66 10.50 26.30
CA ALA A 463 6.85 9.34 25.45
C ALA A 463 8.21 9.38 24.75
N ALA A 464 8.58 10.53 24.17
CA ALA A 464 9.88 10.72 23.52
C ALA A 464 11.06 10.51 24.50
N LEU A 465 10.94 10.99 25.74
CA LEU A 465 11.95 10.77 26.79
C LEU A 465 12.07 9.30 27.18
N LEU A 466 10.94 8.58 27.29
CA LEU A 466 10.93 7.14 27.56
C LEU A 466 11.57 6.33 26.43
N VAL A 467 11.35 6.74 25.18
CA VAL A 467 11.98 6.13 23.99
C VAL A 467 13.48 6.44 23.96
N ALA A 468 13.87 7.70 24.18
CA ALA A 468 15.28 8.13 24.21
C ALA A 468 16.07 7.45 25.34
N GLY A 469 15.47 7.29 26.52
CA GLY A 469 16.07 6.60 27.67
C GLY A 469 16.37 5.12 27.42
N ARG A 470 15.77 4.51 26.37
CA ARG A 470 16.05 3.13 25.95
C ARG A 470 17.22 3.00 24.95
N GLY A 471 17.98 4.09 24.72
CA GLY A 471 19.22 4.07 23.94
C GLY A 471 19.01 3.85 22.44
N LEU A 472 17.87 4.31 21.91
CA LEU A 472 17.47 4.12 20.50
C LEU A 472 18.09 5.14 19.53
N GLU A 473 18.52 6.30 20.02
CA GLU A 473 19.04 7.42 19.22
C GLU A 473 20.21 8.09 19.97
N PRO A 474 21.16 8.73 19.27
CA PRO A 474 22.19 9.59 19.87
C PRO A 474 21.62 10.93 20.39
N VAL A 475 20.32 11.15 20.26
CA VAL A 475 19.63 12.35 20.75
C VAL A 475 19.77 12.44 22.26
N ARG A 476 20.28 13.59 22.74
CA ARG A 476 20.43 13.83 24.17
C ARG A 476 19.03 14.02 24.75
N TRP A 477 18.68 13.27 25.79
CA TRP A 477 17.40 13.42 26.52
C TRP A 477 17.15 14.87 26.95
N VAL A 478 18.22 15.64 27.22
CA VAL A 478 18.15 17.07 27.53
C VAL A 478 17.60 17.90 26.36
N ASP A 479 17.97 17.57 25.12
CA ASP A 479 17.46 18.27 23.93
C ASP A 479 15.96 18.02 23.77
N VAL A 480 15.49 16.78 23.95
CA VAL A 480 14.06 16.43 23.92
C VAL A 480 13.29 17.17 25.03
N ALA A 481 13.84 17.19 26.25
CA ALA A 481 13.23 17.89 27.38
C ALA A 481 13.14 19.40 27.14
N LEU A 482 14.18 20.03 26.57
CA LEU A 482 14.20 21.46 26.27
C LEU A 482 13.24 21.82 25.13
N VAL A 483 13.17 21.03 24.05
CA VAL A 483 12.17 21.25 22.99
C VAL A 483 10.76 21.14 23.58
N GLY A 484 10.50 20.11 24.38
CA GLY A 484 9.21 19.92 25.02
C GLY A 484 8.82 21.07 25.95
N ALA A 485 9.76 21.49 26.80
CA ALA A 485 9.54 22.61 27.71
C ALA A 485 9.36 23.94 26.95
N ALA A 486 10.06 24.14 25.84
CA ALA A 486 9.88 25.29 24.96
C ALA A 486 8.48 25.32 24.33
N LEU A 487 7.99 24.19 23.82
CA LEU A 487 6.64 24.08 23.27
C LEU A 487 5.56 24.30 24.33
N LEU A 488 5.74 23.76 25.54
CA LEU A 488 4.84 24.00 26.66
C LEU A 488 4.85 25.46 27.12
N ALA A 489 6.02 26.09 27.19
CA ALA A 489 6.15 27.50 27.57
C ALA A 489 5.41 28.45 26.62
N LEU A 490 5.28 28.05 25.37
CA LEU A 490 4.64 28.81 24.30
C LEU A 490 3.11 28.71 24.35
N VAL A 491 2.59 27.51 24.65
CA VAL A 491 1.17 27.17 24.53
C VAL A 491 0.43 27.18 25.88
N ALA A 492 1.06 26.65 26.93
CA ALA A 492 0.39 26.40 28.21
C ALA A 492 -0.21 27.66 28.87
N PRO A 493 0.48 28.82 28.90
CA PRO A 493 -0.10 30.01 29.50
C PRO A 493 -1.41 30.44 28.81
N VAL A 494 -1.47 30.35 27.49
CA VAL A 494 -2.66 30.74 26.70
C VAL A 494 -3.78 29.74 26.90
N CYS A 495 -3.47 28.44 26.84
CA CYS A 495 -4.46 27.38 26.94
C CYS A 495 -5.04 27.18 28.34
N LEU A 496 -4.35 27.65 29.39
CA LEU A 496 -4.76 27.55 30.79
C LEU A 496 -5.41 28.85 31.31
N GLU A 497 -5.86 29.71 30.40
CA GLU A 497 -6.54 30.98 30.74
C GLU A 497 -5.69 31.89 31.63
N SER A 498 -4.36 31.78 31.52
CA SER A 498 -3.48 32.53 32.39
C SER A 498 -3.42 34.01 32.00
N PRO A 499 -3.17 34.90 32.96
CA PRO A 499 -2.98 36.32 32.66
C PRO A 499 -1.73 36.54 31.80
N TYR A 500 -1.75 37.59 30.97
CA TYR A 500 -0.70 37.87 29.98
C TYR A 500 0.74 37.92 30.57
N TRP A 501 0.91 38.29 31.84
CA TRP A 501 2.24 38.33 32.48
C TRP A 501 2.84 36.93 32.69
N MET A 502 2.01 35.87 32.78
CA MET A 502 2.50 34.48 32.81
C MET A 502 3.14 34.10 31.48
N VAL A 503 2.63 34.60 30.34
CA VAL A 503 3.27 34.40 29.03
C VAL A 503 4.68 34.99 29.03
N LEU A 504 4.83 36.24 29.51
CA LEU A 504 6.12 36.92 29.57
C LEU A 504 7.12 36.17 30.47
N THR A 505 6.70 35.78 31.66
CA THR A 505 7.59 35.12 32.63
C THR A 505 8.00 33.72 32.17
N VAL A 506 7.05 32.89 31.74
CA VAL A 506 7.31 31.51 31.31
C VAL A 506 8.15 31.48 30.02
N ALA A 507 7.77 32.25 29.00
CA ALA A 507 8.53 32.31 27.75
C ALA A 507 9.90 32.99 27.93
N GLY A 508 10.01 34.01 28.79
CA GLY A 508 11.26 34.70 29.11
C GLY A 508 12.26 33.80 29.85
N VAL A 509 11.81 33.06 30.88
CA VAL A 509 12.64 32.08 31.59
C VAL A 509 13.11 30.98 30.64
N MET A 510 12.23 30.50 29.76
CA MET A 510 12.58 29.48 28.78
C MET A 510 13.57 30.00 27.74
N ALA A 511 13.37 31.22 27.21
CA ALA A 511 14.31 31.86 26.29
C ALA A 511 15.71 32.01 26.91
N PHE A 512 15.79 32.36 28.19
CA PHE A 512 17.04 32.40 28.93
C PHE A 512 17.68 31.01 29.08
N ALA A 513 16.91 29.99 29.42
CA ALA A 513 17.38 28.62 29.54
C ALA A 513 17.93 28.08 28.20
N LEU A 514 17.24 28.32 27.08
CA LEU A 514 17.70 27.98 25.74
C LEU A 514 18.97 28.74 25.34
N GLY A 515 19.08 30.01 25.73
CA GLY A 515 20.30 30.81 25.54
C GLY A 515 21.50 30.28 26.33
N LEU A 516 21.29 29.76 27.55
CA LEU A 516 22.36 29.09 28.30
C LEU A 516 22.73 27.74 27.69
N TRP A 517 21.73 27.00 27.18
CA TRP A 517 21.97 25.73 26.52
C TRP A 517 22.73 25.91 25.20
N SER A 518 22.39 26.92 24.39
CA SER A 518 23.10 27.22 23.13
C SER A 518 24.58 27.49 23.38
N LEU A 519 24.93 28.27 24.41
CA LEU A 519 26.32 28.52 24.82
C LEU A 519 27.03 27.23 25.25
N ARG A 520 26.32 26.28 25.87
CA ARG A 520 26.90 24.98 26.26
C ARG A 520 27.10 24.07 25.05
N VAL A 521 26.15 24.04 24.11
CA VAL A 521 26.23 23.27 22.87
C VAL A 521 27.35 23.82 21.98
N ALA A 522 27.52 25.14 21.89
CA ALA A 522 28.59 25.79 21.15
C ALA A 522 29.99 25.36 21.63
N ARG A 523 30.14 24.97 22.90
CA ARG A 523 31.41 24.50 23.46
C ARG A 523 31.73 23.04 23.15
N ILE A 524 30.70 22.19 23.11
CA ILE A 524 30.84 20.73 23.09
C ILE A 524 30.57 20.14 21.71
N GLY A 525 29.89 20.88 20.82
CA GLY A 525 29.40 20.36 19.55
C GLY A 525 29.42 21.39 18.43
N SER A 526 28.62 21.13 17.40
CA SER A 526 28.58 21.94 16.18
C SER A 526 27.99 23.34 16.44
N PRO A 527 28.64 24.42 15.95
CA PRO A 527 28.13 25.79 16.11
C PRO A 527 26.76 26.00 15.45
N ALA A 528 26.45 25.22 14.41
CA ALA A 528 25.14 25.25 13.75
C ALA A 528 23.99 24.88 14.70
N VAL A 529 24.16 23.85 15.54
CA VAL A 529 23.12 23.43 16.50
C VAL A 529 22.99 24.47 17.62
N ALA A 530 24.08 25.10 18.03
CA ALA A 530 24.03 26.21 18.98
C ALA A 530 23.25 27.41 18.42
N LEU A 531 23.43 27.74 17.13
CA LEU A 531 22.64 28.79 16.46
C LEU A 531 21.15 28.46 16.43
N LEU A 532 20.78 27.20 16.19
CA LEU A 532 19.38 26.77 16.24
C LEU A 532 18.76 27.00 17.62
N TRP A 533 19.45 26.63 18.69
CA TRP A 533 18.98 26.87 20.06
C TRP A 533 18.90 28.35 20.42
N ALA A 534 19.88 29.14 19.99
CA ALA A 534 19.86 30.60 20.18
C ALA A 534 18.70 31.25 19.41
N GLY A 535 18.45 30.82 18.17
CA GLY A 535 17.30 31.24 17.37
C GLY A 535 15.97 30.88 18.01
N ALA A 536 15.84 29.65 18.54
CA ALA A 536 14.63 29.23 19.27
C ALA A 536 14.38 30.09 20.52
N GLY A 537 15.43 30.39 21.30
CA GLY A 537 15.33 31.31 22.44
C GLY A 537 14.94 32.73 22.03
N MET A 538 15.49 33.25 20.93
CA MET A 538 15.12 34.56 20.38
C MET A 538 13.66 34.61 19.94
N LEU A 539 13.17 33.59 19.25
CA LEU A 539 11.76 33.51 18.82
C LEU A 539 10.80 33.46 20.02
N LEU A 540 11.13 32.72 21.07
CA LEU A 540 10.37 32.71 22.33
C LEU A 540 10.34 34.09 23.00
N GLY A 541 11.46 34.81 23.02
CA GLY A 541 11.52 36.18 23.52
C GLY A 541 10.70 37.16 22.68
N LEU A 542 10.74 37.04 21.35
CA LEU A 542 9.94 37.86 20.44
C LEU A 542 8.43 37.59 20.61
N TYR A 543 8.04 36.33 20.80
CA TYR A 543 6.67 35.96 21.12
C TYR A 543 6.20 36.60 22.44
N ALA A 544 7.02 36.52 23.49
CA ALA A 544 6.72 37.16 24.77
C ALA A 544 6.50 38.67 24.63
N LEU A 545 7.35 39.36 23.84
CA LEU A 545 7.17 40.79 23.54
C LEU A 545 5.90 41.07 22.76
N ALA A 546 5.60 40.25 21.75
CA ALA A 546 4.43 40.43 20.92
C ALA A 546 3.13 40.38 21.74
N VAL A 547 3.06 39.48 22.73
CA VAL A 547 1.94 39.43 23.68
C VAL A 547 1.93 40.63 24.62
N CYS A 548 3.10 41.13 25.05
CA CYS A 548 3.19 42.32 25.88
C CYS A 548 2.72 43.61 25.18
N LEU A 549 2.58 43.64 23.85
CA LEU A 549 2.02 44.79 23.13
C LEU A 549 0.55 45.09 23.48
N ALA A 550 -0.14 44.16 24.13
CA ALA A 550 -1.49 44.37 24.64
C ALA A 550 -1.58 45.54 25.64
N ASP A 551 -0.50 45.82 26.37
CA ASP A 551 -0.44 46.83 27.43
C ASP A 551 0.91 47.59 27.43
N SER A 552 0.87 48.91 27.70
CA SER A 552 2.06 49.76 27.61
C SER A 552 3.06 49.49 28.74
N ALA A 553 2.60 49.24 29.97
CA ALA A 553 3.47 48.91 31.09
C ALA A 553 4.11 47.53 30.91
N ALA A 554 3.35 46.56 30.42
CA ALA A 554 3.84 45.23 30.05
C ALA A 554 4.92 45.29 28.97
N THR A 555 4.73 46.12 27.94
CA THR A 555 5.71 46.33 26.86
C THR A 555 7.05 46.81 27.42
N VAL A 556 7.04 47.80 28.31
CA VAL A 556 8.26 48.33 28.93
C VAL A 556 8.97 47.26 29.76
N ILE A 557 8.24 46.51 30.59
CA ILE A 557 8.80 45.43 31.41
C ILE A 557 9.39 44.32 30.53
N GLY A 558 8.70 43.94 29.46
CA GLY A 558 9.18 42.93 28.51
C GLY A 558 10.49 43.32 27.83
N LEU A 559 10.61 44.57 27.36
CA LEU A 559 11.83 45.10 26.76
C LEU A 559 13.01 45.08 27.74
N TRP A 560 12.81 45.55 28.97
CA TRP A 560 13.84 45.51 30.01
C TRP A 560 14.30 44.08 30.33
N THR A 561 13.34 43.15 30.39
CA THR A 561 13.62 41.73 30.66
C THR A 561 14.51 41.11 29.58
N ILE A 562 14.23 41.38 28.30
CA ILE A 562 15.02 40.85 27.18
C ILE A 562 16.40 41.48 27.10
N VAL A 563 16.52 42.80 27.31
CA VAL A 563 17.82 43.47 27.38
C VAL A 563 18.66 42.89 28.52
N GLY A 564 18.05 42.66 29.69
CA GLY A 564 18.70 42.02 30.84
C GLY A 564 19.20 40.61 30.53
N ILE A 565 18.33 39.77 29.96
CA ILE A 565 18.67 38.40 29.51
C ILE A 565 19.83 38.44 28.51
N GLY A 566 19.75 39.28 27.47
CA GLY A 566 20.77 39.41 26.44
C GLY A 566 22.12 39.84 27.02
N LYS A 567 22.14 40.81 27.94
CA LYS A 567 23.37 41.25 28.62
C LYS A 567 24.01 40.12 29.42
N ILE A 568 23.23 39.34 30.17
CA ILE A 568 23.75 38.21 30.96
C ILE A 568 24.33 37.13 30.05
N LEU A 569 23.63 36.78 28.96
CA LEU A 569 24.10 35.79 27.98
C LEU A 569 25.38 36.26 27.28
N ALA A 570 25.47 37.53 26.88
CA ALA A 570 26.66 38.11 26.26
C ALA A 570 27.88 38.09 27.20
N ILE A 571 27.70 38.48 28.47
CA ILE A 571 28.78 38.42 29.48
C ILE A 571 29.27 36.97 29.67
N ARG A 572 28.34 36.01 29.72
CA ARG A 572 28.69 34.58 29.86
C ARG A 572 29.36 34.01 28.62
N GLY A 573 28.98 34.45 27.42
CA GLY A 573 29.63 34.06 26.16
C GLY A 573 31.03 34.68 26.00
N TYR A 574 31.25 35.90 26.49
CA TYR A 574 32.57 36.55 26.41
C TYR A 574 33.59 35.92 27.37
N ARG A 575 33.14 35.51 28.57
CA ARG A 575 34.01 34.87 29.59
C ARG A 575 34.39 33.43 29.27
N THR A 576 33.93 32.87 28.17
CA THR A 576 34.23 31.49 27.79
C THR A 576 35.33 31.49 26.73
N PRO A 577 36.56 31.03 27.06
CA PRO A 577 37.60 30.90 26.05
C PRO A 577 37.13 29.93 24.97
N GLY A 578 37.32 30.31 23.70
CA GLY A 578 37.00 29.45 22.56
C GLY A 578 37.82 28.16 22.59
N PRO A 579 37.38 27.09 21.90
CA PRO A 579 38.24 25.95 21.66
C PRO A 579 39.47 26.44 20.91
N ILE A 580 40.63 26.28 21.54
CA ILE A 580 41.95 26.62 21.03
C ILE A 580 42.12 25.90 19.68
N GLY A 581 42.51 26.65 18.65
CA GLY A 581 42.85 26.12 17.33
C GLY A 581 44.10 25.27 17.32
#